data_AF-A0A7C1GXR2-F1
#
_entry.id   AF-A0A7C1GXR2-F1
#
_cell.length_a   1.000
_cell.length_b   1.000
_cell.length_c   1.000
_cell.angle_alpha   90.00
_cell.angle_beta   90.00
_cell.angle_gamma   90.00
#
_symmetry.space_group_name_H-M   'P 1'
#
loop_
_entity.id
_entity.type
_entity.pdbx_description
1 polymer ?
#
loop_
_entity_poly.entity_id
_entity_poly.type
_entity_poly.pdbx_seq_one_letter_code
_entity_poly.pdbx_strand_id
1 'polypeptide(L)'
;MERNLPMDLSFDCRHLLKGENNVNWKGGIAKYPNHYLMKKNRLIKLQQTKGKCEICNKQAYEIHHKDGTKENHLLSNLIVLCKRCHSLLHTGRKNKTSKFKRLYGMTIDELATKTGYKPGTIYRWHKQNRLAEFINFNA
;
A
#
# COMPACT_ATOMS: atom_id res chain seq x y z
N MET A 1 -23.12 48.90 -14.19
CA MET A 1 -22.25 47.95 -14.92
C MET A 1 -22.02 46.78 -14.00
N GLU A 2 -22.57 45.64 -14.38
CA GLU A 2 -22.84 44.50 -13.53
C GLU A 2 -21.57 43.78 -13.06
N ARG A 3 -21.61 43.37 -11.79
CA ARG A 3 -20.65 42.46 -11.17
C ARG A 3 -20.88 41.06 -11.74
N ASN A 4 -19.88 40.48 -12.39
CA ASN A 4 -19.92 39.08 -12.82
C ASN A 4 -18.65 38.35 -12.41
N LEU A 5 -18.74 37.60 -11.32
CA LEU A 5 -18.01 36.37 -11.00
C LEU A 5 -18.92 35.59 -10.01
N PRO A 6 -18.91 34.24 -9.92
CA PRO A 6 -17.99 33.25 -10.50
C PRO A 6 -18.74 31.96 -10.98
N MET A 7 -18.00 30.82 -11.09
CA MET A 7 -18.45 29.41 -11.17
C MET A 7 -18.32 28.68 -12.53
N ASP A 8 -17.08 28.39 -12.88
CA ASP A 8 -16.67 27.09 -13.42
C ASP A 8 -15.33 26.75 -12.76
N LEU A 9 -15.41 25.98 -11.67
CA LEU A 9 -14.25 25.38 -11.03
C LEU A 9 -14.28 23.89 -11.30
N SER A 10 -14.17 23.50 -12.57
CA SER A 10 -13.56 22.20 -12.88
C SER A 10 -12.03 22.32 -12.73
N PHE A 11 -11.58 22.52 -11.48
CA PHE A 11 -10.15 22.61 -11.11
C PHE A 11 -9.48 21.24 -11.31
N ASP A 12 -9.20 20.85 -12.55
CA ASP A 12 -8.26 19.77 -12.84
C ASP A 12 -6.82 20.32 -12.72
N CYS A 13 -6.39 20.50 -11.47
CA CYS A 13 -5.05 20.97 -11.10
C CYS A 13 -3.91 20.04 -11.59
N ARG A 14 -4.21 18.91 -12.26
CA ARG A 14 -3.18 18.00 -12.82
C ARG A 14 -2.30 18.67 -13.86
N HIS A 15 -2.75 19.76 -14.49
CA HIS A 15 -1.94 20.53 -15.45
C HIS A 15 -0.89 21.42 -14.78
N LEU A 16 -1.15 21.88 -13.55
CA LEU A 16 -0.27 22.79 -12.82
C LEU A 16 0.94 22.06 -12.20
N LEU A 17 0.86 20.75 -11.99
CA LEU A 17 1.93 19.90 -11.45
C LEU A 17 2.66 19.12 -12.55
N LYS A 18 3.16 19.83 -13.57
CA LYS A 18 3.98 19.27 -14.66
C LYS A 18 5.34 19.95 -14.69
N GLY A 19 6.34 19.25 -15.24
CA GLY A 19 7.71 19.76 -15.29
C GLY A 19 8.20 20.14 -13.90
N GLU A 20 8.87 21.28 -13.80
CA GLU A 20 9.49 21.79 -12.57
C GLU A 20 8.50 22.03 -11.42
N ASN A 21 7.22 22.27 -11.73
CA ASN A 21 6.19 22.47 -10.71
C ASN A 21 5.77 21.17 -10.00
N ASN A 22 6.19 20.00 -10.52
CA ASN A 22 5.97 18.72 -9.86
C ASN A 22 7.12 18.44 -8.90
N VAL A 23 6.85 18.28 -7.60
CA VAL A 23 7.87 17.93 -6.58
C VAL A 23 8.63 16.63 -6.89
N ASN A 24 8.06 15.76 -7.73
CA ASN A 24 8.70 14.52 -8.18
C ASN A 24 9.46 14.67 -9.51
N TRP A 25 9.48 15.85 -10.13
CA TRP A 25 10.27 16.11 -11.33
C TRP A 25 11.76 16.10 -10.99
N LYS A 26 12.52 15.34 -11.76
CA LYS A 26 13.97 15.20 -11.63
C LYS A 26 14.65 15.61 -12.93
N GLY A 27 14.29 16.78 -13.46
CA GLY A 27 14.87 17.30 -14.71
C GLY A 27 14.53 16.46 -15.95
N GLY A 28 13.37 15.80 -15.99
CA GLY A 28 12.98 14.93 -17.10
C GLY A 28 13.61 13.53 -17.09
N ILE A 29 14.40 13.20 -16.07
CA ILE A 29 15.00 11.88 -15.91
C ILE A 29 13.93 10.87 -15.48
N ALA A 30 13.76 9.82 -16.28
CA ALA A 30 12.84 8.74 -15.95
C ALA A 30 13.35 7.93 -14.74
N LYS A 31 12.43 7.47 -13.88
CA LYS A 31 12.74 6.64 -12.70
C LYS A 31 13.48 5.33 -13.05
N TYR A 32 13.27 4.82 -14.26
CA TYR A 32 13.86 3.58 -14.75
C TYR A 32 14.74 3.87 -15.96
N PRO A 33 15.99 3.40 -15.98
CA PRO A 33 16.79 3.35 -17.20
C PRO A 33 16.03 2.55 -18.27
N ASN A 34 16.04 2.99 -19.53
CA ASN A 34 15.30 2.33 -20.61
C ASN A 34 13.80 2.08 -20.28
N HIS A 35 13.12 3.14 -19.87
CA HIS A 35 11.70 3.13 -19.51
C HIS A 35 10.79 2.45 -20.55
N TYR A 36 11.14 2.56 -21.84
CA TYR A 36 10.44 1.91 -22.94
C TYR A 36 10.45 0.37 -22.81
N LEU A 37 11.62 -0.22 -22.59
CA LEU A 37 11.77 -1.67 -22.41
C LEU A 37 10.96 -2.17 -21.20
N MET A 38 11.00 -1.46 -20.07
CA MET A 38 10.21 -1.80 -18.89
C MET A 38 8.71 -1.80 -19.20
N LYS A 39 8.20 -0.79 -19.92
CA LYS A 39 6.78 -0.69 -20.28
C LYS A 39 6.36 -1.85 -21.20
N LYS A 40 7.18 -2.18 -22.21
CA LYS A 40 6.94 -3.30 -23.13
C LYS A 40 6.91 -4.64 -22.37
N ASN A 41 7.96 -4.94 -21.61
CA ASN A 41 8.07 -6.21 -20.89
C ASN A 41 7.01 -6.35 -19.79
N ARG A 42 6.58 -5.24 -19.18
CA ARG A 42 5.45 -5.25 -18.25
C ARG A 42 4.15 -5.75 -18.88
N LEU A 43 3.82 -5.26 -20.08
CA LEU A 43 2.60 -5.68 -20.77
C LEU A 43 2.67 -7.17 -21.15
N ILE A 44 3.81 -7.60 -21.70
CA ILE A 44 4.05 -9.01 -22.05
C ILE A 44 3.88 -9.91 -20.83
N LYS A 45 4.52 -9.57 -19.70
CA LYS A 45 4.45 -10.38 -18.49
C LYS A 45 3.04 -10.46 -17.91
N LEU A 46 2.28 -9.35 -17.92
CA LEU A 46 0.87 -9.34 -17.49
C LEU A 46 -0.03 -10.21 -18.37
N GLN A 47 0.23 -10.24 -19.68
CA GLN A 47 -0.47 -11.14 -20.62
C GLN A 47 -0.12 -12.60 -20.35
N GLN A 48 1.16 -12.93 -20.18
CA GLN A 48 1.64 -14.29 -19.88
C GLN A 48 0.99 -14.87 -18.61
N THR A 49 0.83 -14.05 -17.56
CA THR A 49 0.22 -14.50 -16.31
C THR A 49 -1.30 -14.35 -16.26
N LYS A 50 -1.92 -13.85 -17.34
CA LYS A 50 -3.37 -13.52 -17.40
C LYS A 50 -3.80 -12.62 -16.22
N GLY A 51 -2.91 -11.73 -15.78
CA GLY A 51 -3.13 -10.86 -14.62
C GLY A 51 -3.26 -11.62 -13.29
N LYS A 52 -2.66 -12.81 -13.16
CA LYS A 52 -2.63 -13.58 -11.91
C LYS A 52 -1.28 -13.45 -11.22
N CYS A 53 -1.32 -13.46 -9.89
CA CYS A 53 -0.17 -13.41 -9.01
C CYS A 53 0.60 -14.72 -9.15
N GLU A 54 1.89 -14.65 -9.48
CA GLU A 54 2.75 -15.84 -9.62
C GLU A 54 3.06 -16.54 -8.29
N ILE A 55 2.67 -15.95 -7.14
CA ILE A 55 2.85 -16.55 -5.79
C ILE A 55 1.57 -17.21 -5.28
N CYS A 56 0.42 -16.54 -5.42
CA CYS A 56 -0.84 -16.98 -4.76
C CYS A 56 -2.03 -17.11 -5.71
N ASN A 57 -1.81 -16.95 -7.01
CA ASN A 57 -2.80 -17.08 -8.07
C ASN A 57 -4.03 -16.14 -7.99
N LYS A 58 -4.02 -15.15 -7.09
CA LYS A 58 -5.05 -14.09 -7.02
C LYS A 58 -4.81 -13.02 -8.09
N GLN A 59 -5.81 -12.18 -8.33
CA GLN A 59 -5.70 -11.07 -9.29
C GLN A 59 -4.53 -10.13 -8.94
N ALA A 60 -3.76 -9.76 -9.96
CA ALA A 60 -2.49 -9.03 -9.84
C ALA A 60 -2.23 -8.12 -11.03
N TYR A 61 -1.67 -6.94 -10.76
CA TYR A 61 -1.32 -5.93 -11.77
C TYR A 61 0.02 -5.24 -11.47
N GLU A 62 0.63 -5.56 -10.33
CA GLU A 62 1.90 -5.00 -9.89
C GLU A 62 3.03 -5.89 -10.40
N ILE A 63 4.07 -5.28 -10.94
CA ILE A 63 5.29 -5.98 -11.33
C ILE A 63 6.37 -5.62 -10.33
N HIS A 64 7.08 -6.66 -9.91
CA HIS A 64 8.25 -6.57 -9.05
C HIS A 64 9.47 -7.12 -9.78
N HIS A 65 10.62 -6.51 -9.54
CA HIS A 65 11.92 -7.03 -9.96
C HIS A 65 12.42 -7.99 -8.89
N LYS A 66 12.70 -9.25 -9.25
CA LYS A 66 13.11 -10.30 -8.31
C LYS A 66 14.45 -9.97 -7.65
N ASP A 67 15.35 -9.31 -8.38
CA ASP A 67 16.64 -8.83 -7.88
C ASP A 67 16.57 -7.52 -7.07
N GLY A 68 15.39 -6.88 -6.99
CA GLY A 68 15.18 -5.61 -6.28
C GLY A 68 15.80 -4.39 -6.97
N THR A 69 16.48 -4.58 -8.11
CA THR A 69 17.09 -3.50 -8.89
C THR A 69 16.05 -2.82 -9.79
N LYS A 70 16.36 -1.63 -10.29
CA LYS A 70 15.49 -0.91 -11.24
C LYS A 70 16.01 -0.98 -12.68
N GLU A 71 17.18 -1.58 -12.88
CA GLU A 71 17.94 -1.56 -14.13
C GLU A 71 17.66 -2.82 -14.97
N ASN A 72 17.42 -3.96 -14.31
CA ASN A 72 17.25 -5.26 -14.98
C ASN A 72 15.80 -5.53 -15.40
N HIS A 73 15.44 -5.13 -16.61
CA HIS A 73 14.08 -5.28 -17.14
C HIS A 73 13.79 -6.62 -17.85
N LEU A 74 14.67 -7.63 -17.72
CA LEU A 74 14.46 -8.94 -18.35
C LEU A 74 13.17 -9.60 -17.85
N LEU A 75 12.40 -10.23 -18.75
CA LEU A 75 11.14 -10.91 -18.41
C LEU A 75 11.30 -11.97 -17.30
N SER A 76 12.46 -12.64 -17.24
CA SER A 76 12.80 -13.62 -16.21
C SER A 76 12.99 -12.99 -14.83
N ASN A 77 13.44 -11.74 -14.77
CA ASN A 77 13.61 -10.95 -13.55
C ASN A 77 12.29 -10.28 -13.09
N LEU A 78 11.28 -10.17 -13.96
CA LEU A 78 9.98 -9.62 -13.61
C LEU A 78 9.06 -10.70 -13.03
N ILE A 79 8.31 -10.34 -11.99
CA ILE A 79 7.26 -11.17 -11.39
C ILE A 79 5.98 -10.36 -11.18
N VAL A 80 4.84 -10.91 -11.57
CA VAL A 80 3.51 -10.32 -11.40
C VAL A 80 2.94 -10.72 -10.06
N LEU A 81 2.60 -9.74 -9.23
CA LEU A 81 2.18 -9.93 -7.85
C LEU A 81 0.90 -9.17 -7.52
N CYS A 82 0.10 -9.76 -6.62
CA CYS A 82 -0.98 -9.02 -5.98
C CYS A 82 -0.39 -8.08 -4.92
N LYS A 83 -1.12 -7.00 -4.59
CA LYS A 83 -0.68 -5.97 -3.62
C LYS A 83 -0.20 -6.55 -2.29
N ARG A 84 -0.86 -7.61 -1.80
CA ARG A 84 -0.45 -8.32 -0.59
C ARG A 84 0.94 -8.95 -0.77
N CYS A 85 1.13 -9.77 -1.79
CA CYS A 85 2.41 -10.47 -2.00
C CYS A 85 3.54 -9.50 -2.34
N HIS A 86 3.26 -8.47 -3.13
CA HIS A 86 4.22 -7.42 -3.43
C HIS A 86 4.67 -6.66 -2.16
N SER A 87 3.72 -6.28 -1.29
CA SER A 87 4.06 -5.67 0.00
C SER A 87 4.83 -6.61 0.93
N LEU A 88 4.56 -7.92 0.90
CA LEU A 88 5.29 -8.91 1.70
C LEU A 88 6.76 -8.99 1.28
N LEU A 89 7.06 -8.93 -0.03
CA LEU A 89 8.44 -8.93 -0.52
C LEU A 89 9.21 -7.68 -0.07
N HIS A 90 8.60 -6.50 -0.13
CA HIS A 90 9.27 -5.26 0.32
C HIS A 90 9.48 -5.18 1.83
N THR A 91 8.56 -5.74 2.61
CA THR A 91 8.58 -5.55 4.08
C THR A 91 9.20 -6.72 4.83
N GLY A 92 9.38 -7.88 4.20
CA GLY A 92 9.81 -9.13 4.86
C GLY A 92 8.84 -9.66 5.93
N ARG A 93 7.74 -8.94 6.21
CA ARG A 93 6.82 -9.24 7.31
C ARG A 93 5.76 -10.21 6.84
N LYS A 94 5.97 -11.52 7.08
CA LYS A 94 5.04 -12.59 6.69
C LYS A 94 3.60 -12.39 7.21
N ASN A 95 3.41 -11.65 8.31
CA ASN A 95 2.10 -11.29 8.83
C ASN A 95 2.13 -9.87 9.43
N LYS A 96 1.11 -9.05 9.11
CA LYS A 96 0.88 -7.81 9.86
C LYS A 96 0.35 -8.22 11.23
N THR A 97 1.18 -8.12 12.28
CA THR A 97 0.70 -8.19 13.66
C THR A 97 -0.40 -7.15 13.85
N SER A 98 -1.53 -7.54 14.46
CA SER A 98 -2.64 -6.61 14.68
C SER A 98 -2.18 -5.38 15.46
N LYS A 99 -2.88 -4.24 15.27
CA LYS A 99 -2.58 -3.02 16.03
C LYS A 99 -2.59 -3.29 17.54
N PHE A 100 -3.54 -4.10 18.01
CA PHE A 100 -3.65 -4.50 19.42
C PHE A 100 -2.44 -5.30 19.88
N LYS A 101 -1.99 -6.28 19.09
CA LYS A 101 -0.81 -7.09 19.45
C LYS A 101 0.46 -6.25 19.56
N ARG A 102 0.58 -5.21 18.73
CA ARG A 102 1.69 -4.25 18.80
C ARG A 102 1.65 -3.32 20.00
N LEU A 103 0.47 -2.88 20.42
CA LEU A 103 0.30 -1.88 21.48
C LEU A 103 0.20 -2.51 22.87
N TYR A 104 -0.43 -3.68 22.96
CA TYR A 104 -0.81 -4.32 24.23
C TYR A 104 -0.22 -5.73 24.36
N GLY A 105 0.58 -6.19 23.40
CA GLY A 105 1.14 -7.55 23.38
C GLY A 105 0.14 -8.66 23.04
N MET A 106 -1.17 -8.35 22.99
CA MET A 106 -2.25 -9.31 22.79
C MET A 106 -3.17 -8.94 21.61
N THR A 107 -3.75 -9.92 20.94
CA THR A 107 -4.80 -9.72 19.94
C THR A 107 -6.11 -9.24 20.59
N ILE A 108 -7.04 -8.72 19.79
CA ILE A 108 -8.34 -8.28 20.33
C ILE A 108 -9.14 -9.45 20.91
N ASP A 109 -8.99 -10.64 20.33
CA ASP A 109 -9.65 -11.86 20.81
C ASP A 109 -9.02 -12.34 22.12
N GLU A 110 -7.69 -12.32 22.21
CA GLU A 110 -6.96 -12.60 23.47
C GLU A 110 -7.37 -11.62 24.58
N LEU A 111 -7.53 -10.32 24.26
CA LEU A 111 -8.03 -9.32 25.21
C LEU A 111 -9.48 -9.59 25.60
N ALA A 112 -10.33 -10.03 24.68
CA ALA A 112 -11.72 -10.39 24.97
C ALA A 112 -11.79 -11.58 25.91
N THR A 113 -10.97 -12.61 25.68
CA THR A 113 -10.85 -13.76 26.57
C THR A 113 -10.31 -13.36 27.94
N LYS A 114 -9.26 -12.54 28.01
CA LYS A 114 -8.62 -12.13 29.28
C LYS A 114 -9.54 -11.25 30.14
N THR A 115 -10.26 -10.33 29.51
CA THR A 115 -11.08 -9.34 30.22
C THR A 115 -12.54 -9.76 30.39
N GLY A 116 -13.00 -10.79 29.66
CA GLY A 116 -14.40 -11.22 29.64
C GLY A 116 -15.34 -10.29 28.84
N TYR A 117 -14.81 -9.22 28.23
CA TYR A 117 -15.62 -8.28 27.45
C TYR A 117 -15.65 -8.62 25.96
N LYS A 118 -16.74 -8.24 25.29
CA LYS A 118 -16.88 -8.39 23.83
C LYS A 118 -15.81 -7.56 23.10
N PRO A 119 -15.27 -8.05 21.96
CA PRO A 119 -14.28 -7.32 21.16
C PRO A 119 -14.70 -5.89 20.80
N GLY A 120 -16.00 -5.67 20.52
CA GLY A 120 -16.53 -4.33 20.24
C GLY A 120 -16.42 -3.35 21.41
N THR A 121 -16.56 -3.82 22.66
CA THR A 121 -16.37 -3.00 23.86
C THR A 121 -14.90 -2.61 24.02
N ILE A 122 -13.99 -3.57 23.85
CA ILE A 122 -12.54 -3.33 23.88
C ILE A 122 -12.12 -2.31 22.82
N TYR A 123 -12.66 -2.43 21.62
CA TYR A 123 -12.39 -1.48 20.54
C TYR A 123 -12.88 -0.07 20.87
N ARG A 124 -14.06 0.06 21.50
CA ARG A 124 -14.60 1.34 21.96
C ARG A 124 -13.69 2.00 22.99
N TRP A 125 -13.23 1.25 24.00
CA TRP A 125 -12.31 1.76 25.00
C TRP A 125 -10.95 2.14 24.42
N HIS A 126 -10.44 1.38 23.44
CA HIS A 126 -9.22 1.74 22.73
C HIS A 126 -9.37 3.08 22.01
N LYS A 127 -10.50 3.32 21.33
CA LYS A 127 -10.79 4.61 20.68
C LYS A 127 -10.87 5.77 21.67
N GLN A 128 -11.33 5.51 22.88
CA GLN A 128 -11.41 6.50 23.97
C GLN A 128 -10.08 6.64 24.73
N ASN A 129 -9.04 5.89 24.34
CA ASN A 129 -7.75 5.81 25.04
C ASN A 129 -7.84 5.32 26.51
N ARG A 130 -8.93 4.62 26.85
CA ARG A 130 -9.18 4.12 28.22
C ARG A 130 -8.85 2.65 28.40
N LEU A 131 -8.53 1.94 27.32
CA LEU A 131 -8.34 0.49 27.38
C LEU A 131 -7.22 0.06 28.34
N ALA A 132 -6.17 0.88 28.51
CA ALA A 132 -5.10 0.59 29.48
C ALA A 132 -5.60 0.52 30.93
N GLU A 133 -6.63 1.31 31.28
CA GLU A 133 -7.27 1.28 32.61
C GLU A 133 -7.84 -0.11 32.91
N PHE A 134 -8.38 -0.79 31.90
CA PHE A 134 -9.11 -2.05 32.06
C PHE A 134 -8.24 -3.31 31.85
N ILE A 135 -7.04 -3.17 31.25
CA ILE A 135 -6.15 -4.30 30.98
C ILE A 135 -5.24 -4.62 32.19
N ASN A 136 -4.94 -3.63 33.04
CA ASN A 136 -3.95 -3.73 34.12
C ASN A 136 -4.49 -4.24 35.47
N PHE A 137 -5.63 -4.92 35.50
CA PHE A 137 -6.29 -5.31 36.76
C PHE A 137 -5.72 -6.55 37.50
N ASN A 138 -4.53 -7.05 37.16
CA ASN A 138 -3.87 -8.13 37.91
C ASN A 138 -2.34 -8.00 37.84
N ALA A 139 -1.78 -6.95 38.46
CA ALA A 139 -0.40 -6.94 38.93
C ALA A 139 -0.41 -7.08 40.45
#